data_AF-A0A6J1WPK3-F1
#
_entry.id   AF-A0A6J1WPK3-F1
#
_cell.length_a   1.000
_cell.length_b   1.000
_cell.length_c   1.000
_cell.angle_alpha   90.00
_cell.angle_beta   90.00
_cell.angle_gamma   90.00
#
_symmetry.space_group_name_H-M   'P 1'
#
loop_
_entity.id
_entity.type
_entity.pdbx_description
1 polymer ?
#
loop_
_entity_poly.entity_id
_entity_poly.type
_entity_poly.pdbx_seq_one_letter_code
_entity_poly.pdbx_strand_id
1 'polypeptide(L)'
;ALISGLKDKDIPYSPYSIKRMLENSATYLSHVEPWAQGAGLVNIEKAFELLTSYHDVLERDVTFSIQCGPANSKGILLRPRPDDPQKDIGVTIEPKFLHYHDDEHDKAVMSKQLSFGMRLALSCGAAWLAAPAHLDLMNAARPIALRLDAAALPPGAHFTSLNAYDVTCPEKGPVFRVPVTVLQPTPLPPPPAAPQFTATDVLFKPANIKRHFFMPPQGATWGVLKMWTTDHNNSGRFLVHTMQLLPRRSCRCHETQKMVNVSSEAPTLLPFQVV
;
A
#
# COMPACT_ATOMS: atom_id res chain seq x y z
N ALA A 1 20.56 10.74 15.50
CA ALA A 1 21.01 9.50 16.17
C ALA A 1 21.54 8.47 15.17
N LEU A 2 20.69 7.86 14.34
CA LEU A 2 21.08 6.75 13.45
C LEU A 2 22.32 7.04 12.58
N ILE A 3 22.26 8.08 11.74
CA ILE A 3 23.38 8.43 10.84
C ILE A 3 24.65 8.81 11.62
N SER A 4 24.50 9.48 12.76
CA SER A 4 25.65 9.82 13.62
C SER A 4 26.37 8.56 14.09
N GLY A 5 25.61 7.57 14.60
CA GLY A 5 26.20 6.32 15.07
C GLY A 5 26.85 5.49 13.97
N LEU A 6 26.36 5.57 12.73
CA LEU A 6 27.00 4.90 11.59
C LEU A 6 28.32 5.58 11.23
N LYS A 7 28.35 6.92 11.23
CA LYS A 7 29.56 7.70 10.97
C LYS A 7 30.63 7.48 12.04
N ASP A 8 30.23 7.48 13.31
CA ASP A 8 31.16 7.28 14.44
C ASP A 8 31.79 5.88 14.43
N LYS A 9 31.08 4.87 13.89
CA LYS A 9 31.57 3.49 13.74
C LYS A 9 32.22 3.21 12.37
N ASP A 10 32.33 4.22 11.50
CA ASP A 10 32.82 4.08 10.13
C ASP A 10 32.10 2.99 9.32
N ILE A 11 30.79 2.84 9.54
CA ILE A 11 29.97 1.84 8.85
C ILE A 11 29.46 2.44 7.54
N PRO A 12 29.73 1.81 6.38
CA PRO A 12 29.25 2.33 5.12
C PRO A 12 27.73 2.17 5.00
N TYR A 13 27.07 3.19 4.47
CA TYR A 13 25.63 3.22 4.30
C TYR A 13 25.23 3.93 3.02
N SER A 14 23.97 3.75 2.62
CA SER A 14 23.35 4.49 1.54
C SER A 14 21.95 4.98 1.97
N PRO A 15 21.35 5.95 1.27
CA PRO A 15 19.95 6.30 1.49
C PRO A 15 19.01 5.08 1.33
N TYR A 16 19.37 4.15 0.44
CA TYR A 16 18.59 2.95 0.15
C TYR A 16 18.68 1.94 1.29
N SER A 17 19.87 1.70 1.83
CA SER A 17 20.06 0.77 2.96
C SER A 17 19.41 1.32 4.23
N ILE A 18 19.54 2.62 4.52
CA ILE A 18 18.88 3.26 5.66
C ILE A 18 17.36 3.09 5.56
N LYS A 19 16.77 3.44 4.41
CA LYS A 19 15.33 3.29 4.19
C LYS A 19 14.88 1.84 4.38
N ARG A 20 15.59 0.88 3.76
CA ARG A 20 15.26 -0.55 3.85
C ARG A 20 15.30 -1.05 5.29
N MET A 21 16.34 -0.69 6.05
CA MET A 21 16.47 -1.16 7.44
C MET A 21 15.46 -0.49 8.38
N LEU A 22 15.08 0.77 8.14
CA LEU A 22 13.98 1.41 8.86
C LEU A 22 12.63 0.71 8.59
N GLU A 23 12.36 0.33 7.34
CA GLU A 23 11.15 -0.43 7.00
C GLU A 23 11.17 -1.86 7.59
N ASN A 24 12.33 -2.53 7.61
CA ASN A 24 12.45 -3.91 8.08
C ASN A 24 12.46 -4.03 9.61
N SER A 25 12.86 -2.99 10.32
CA SER A 25 12.88 -2.93 11.79
C SER A 25 11.59 -2.38 12.42
N ALA A 26 10.70 -1.81 11.61
CA ALA A 26 9.47 -1.19 12.09
C ALA A 26 8.57 -2.21 12.80
N THR A 27 7.88 -1.75 13.85
CA THR A 27 6.94 -2.56 14.63
C THR A 27 5.53 -2.36 14.09
N TYR A 28 4.96 -3.42 13.48
CA TYR A 28 3.62 -3.37 12.91
C TYR A 28 2.54 -3.27 14.00
N LEU A 29 1.64 -2.29 13.87
CA LEU A 29 0.56 -2.05 14.80
C LEU A 29 -0.73 -2.68 14.27
N SER A 30 -1.14 -3.82 14.81
CA SER A 30 -2.33 -4.57 14.32
C SER A 30 -3.66 -3.80 14.42
N HIS A 31 -3.73 -2.78 15.29
CA HIS A 31 -4.90 -1.94 15.48
C HIS A 31 -4.93 -0.71 14.55
N VAL A 32 -3.86 -0.45 13.79
CA VAL A 32 -3.79 0.63 12.81
C VAL A 32 -3.93 0.03 11.43
N GLU A 33 -4.61 0.72 10.51
CA GLU A 33 -4.76 0.22 9.15
C GLU A 33 -3.41 0.23 8.38
N PRO A 34 -3.19 -0.72 7.45
CA PRO A 34 -1.94 -0.79 6.68
C PRO A 34 -1.60 0.52 5.95
N TRP A 35 -2.59 1.21 5.39
CA TRP A 35 -2.39 2.42 4.61
C TRP A 35 -1.97 3.64 5.43
N ALA A 36 -2.28 3.66 6.73
CA ALA A 36 -1.93 4.77 7.63
C ALA A 36 -0.53 4.61 8.24
N GLN A 37 -0.07 3.38 8.46
CA GLN A 37 1.21 3.11 9.13
C GLN A 37 2.34 2.67 8.18
N GLY A 38 2.03 2.18 6.97
CA GLY A 38 3.03 1.61 6.07
C GLY A 38 3.70 0.36 6.67
N ALA A 39 5.02 0.44 6.91
CA ALA A 39 5.78 -0.66 7.54
C ALA A 39 5.55 -0.76 9.07
N GLY A 40 4.92 0.24 9.69
CA GLY A 40 4.64 0.27 11.12
C GLY A 40 5.37 1.41 11.84
N LEU A 41 5.41 1.32 13.17
CA LEU A 41 6.08 2.30 14.01
C LEU A 41 7.60 2.13 13.92
N VAL A 42 8.30 3.22 13.63
CA VAL A 42 9.76 3.23 13.44
C VAL A 42 10.49 2.81 14.71
N ASN A 43 11.40 1.84 14.60
CA ASN A 43 12.28 1.40 15.69
C ASN A 43 13.74 1.69 15.34
N ILE A 44 14.29 2.77 15.91
CA ILE A 44 15.64 3.24 15.58
C ILE A 44 16.74 2.32 16.10
N GLU A 45 16.55 1.71 17.27
CA GLU A 45 17.52 0.80 17.88
C GLU A 45 17.70 -0.44 16.99
N LYS A 46 16.59 -1.12 16.67
CA LYS A 46 16.61 -2.28 15.76
C LYS A 46 17.12 -1.92 14.37
N ALA A 47 16.77 -0.73 13.84
CA ALA A 47 17.31 -0.29 12.56
C ALA A 47 18.84 -0.15 12.60
N PHE A 48 19.40 0.35 13.71
CA PHE A 48 20.84 0.49 13.90
C PHE A 48 21.54 -0.86 14.02
N GLU A 49 20.93 -1.82 14.73
CA GLU A 49 21.42 -3.20 14.82
C GLU A 49 21.48 -3.88 13.46
N LEU A 50 20.40 -3.78 12.67
CA LEU A 50 20.35 -4.32 11.31
C LEU A 50 21.39 -3.66 10.39
N LEU A 51 21.52 -2.34 10.45
CA LEU A 51 22.51 -1.61 9.65
C LEU A 51 23.94 -1.98 10.05
N THR A 52 24.20 -2.24 11.33
CA THR A 52 25.53 -2.67 11.79
C THR A 52 25.82 -4.10 11.35
N SER A 53 24.84 -4.99 11.48
CA SER A 53 24.99 -6.42 11.19
C SER A 53 25.08 -6.71 9.68
N TYR A 54 24.29 -6.01 8.87
CA TYR A 54 24.14 -6.23 7.43
C TYR A 54 24.65 -5.05 6.60
N HIS A 55 25.77 -4.44 7.00
CA HIS A 55 26.35 -3.31 6.26
C HIS A 55 27.04 -3.73 4.96
N ASP A 56 27.65 -4.91 4.92
CA ASP A 56 28.40 -5.41 3.76
C ASP A 56 27.57 -6.34 2.87
N VAL A 57 26.38 -5.87 2.49
CA VAL A 57 25.47 -6.60 1.60
C VAL A 57 25.53 -6.06 0.17
N LEU A 58 25.34 -6.95 -0.81
CA LEU A 58 25.41 -6.64 -2.24
C LEU A 58 24.53 -5.44 -2.63
N GLU A 59 23.31 -5.39 -2.09
CA GLU A 59 22.31 -4.38 -2.42
C GLU A 59 22.36 -3.12 -1.54
N ARG A 60 23.42 -2.93 -0.74
CA ARG A 60 23.56 -1.75 0.13
C ARG A 60 23.36 -0.47 -0.67
N ASP A 61 24.03 -0.38 -1.82
CA ASP A 61 24.02 0.80 -2.70
C ASP A 61 23.02 0.64 -3.85
N VAL A 62 22.02 -0.25 -3.71
CA VAL A 62 21.06 -0.56 -4.76
C VAL A 62 19.63 -0.29 -4.30
N THR A 63 18.88 0.46 -5.10
CA THR A 63 17.43 0.58 -5.00
C THR A 63 16.76 -0.20 -6.12
N PHE A 64 15.53 -0.66 -5.90
CA PHE A 64 14.77 -1.43 -6.88
C PHE A 64 13.65 -0.57 -7.45
N SER A 65 13.74 -0.26 -8.74
CA SER A 65 12.66 0.38 -9.49
C SER A 65 11.58 -0.66 -9.77
N ILE A 66 10.37 -0.38 -9.31
CA ILE A 66 9.21 -1.27 -9.47
C ILE A 66 8.19 -0.54 -10.34
N GLN A 67 7.82 -1.16 -11.45
CA GLN A 67 6.83 -0.67 -12.40
C GLN A 67 5.74 -1.72 -12.57
N CYS A 68 4.52 -1.39 -12.16
CA CYS A 68 3.37 -2.29 -12.17
C CYS A 68 2.38 -1.88 -13.26
N GLY A 69 2.02 -2.85 -14.10
CA GLY A 69 1.02 -2.70 -15.14
C GLY A 69 1.35 -1.62 -16.18
N PRO A 70 0.38 -1.27 -17.04
CA PRO A 70 0.60 -0.36 -18.18
C PRO A 70 0.83 1.10 -17.76
N ALA A 71 0.49 1.46 -16.53
CA ALA A 71 0.68 2.82 -16.00
C ALA A 71 2.05 3.01 -15.33
N ASN A 72 2.92 1.98 -15.30
CA ASN A 72 4.20 1.98 -14.61
C ASN A 72 4.09 2.49 -13.16
N SER A 73 3.03 2.07 -12.45
CA SER A 73 2.80 2.50 -11.07
C SER A 73 3.75 1.79 -10.11
N LYS A 74 3.98 2.36 -8.93
CA LYS A 74 4.87 1.79 -7.91
C LYS A 74 4.22 0.67 -7.07
N GLY A 75 3.02 0.26 -7.44
CA GLY A 75 2.19 -0.72 -6.73
C GLY A 75 0.91 -0.99 -7.50
N ILE A 76 0.13 -1.95 -7.03
CA ILE A 76 -1.10 -2.40 -7.67
C ILE A 76 -2.29 -1.89 -6.86
N LEU A 77 -3.17 -1.13 -7.50
CA LEU A 77 -4.47 -0.74 -6.96
C LEU A 77 -5.56 -1.29 -7.86
N LEU A 78 -6.28 -2.30 -7.38
CA LEU A 78 -7.39 -2.91 -8.09
C LEU A 78 -8.72 -2.42 -7.50
N ARG A 79 -9.61 -1.97 -8.39
CA ARG A 79 -11.01 -1.64 -8.08
C ARG A 79 -11.88 -2.55 -8.94
N PRO A 80 -12.10 -3.81 -8.52
CA PRO A 80 -12.79 -4.80 -9.32
C PRO A 80 -14.25 -4.41 -9.49
N ARG A 81 -14.81 -4.77 -10.64
CA ARG A 81 -16.25 -4.78 -10.89
C ARG A 81 -16.82 -6.16 -10.53
N PRO A 82 -18.15 -6.30 -10.35
CA PRO A 82 -18.77 -7.59 -10.20
C PRO A 82 -18.46 -8.42 -11.44
N ASP A 83 -18.16 -9.70 -11.23
CA ASP A 83 -17.81 -10.65 -12.29
C ASP A 83 -16.51 -10.33 -13.07
N ASP A 84 -15.66 -9.44 -12.55
CA ASP A 84 -14.32 -9.24 -13.12
C ASP A 84 -13.54 -10.56 -13.07
N PRO A 85 -12.97 -11.03 -14.20
CA PRO A 85 -12.15 -12.22 -14.20
C PRO A 85 -10.83 -11.97 -13.45
N GLN A 86 -10.11 -13.07 -13.19
CA GLN A 86 -8.74 -13.00 -12.70
C GLN A 86 -7.88 -12.12 -13.62
N LYS A 87 -6.99 -11.33 -13.02
CA LYS A 87 -6.14 -10.37 -13.75
C LYS A 87 -4.68 -10.72 -13.59
N ASP A 88 -4.00 -10.91 -14.72
CA ASP A 88 -2.55 -11.01 -14.78
C ASP A 88 -1.96 -9.62 -14.97
N ILE A 89 -1.17 -9.17 -13.98
CA ILE A 89 -0.51 -7.86 -13.95
C ILE A 89 0.99 -8.08 -14.04
N GLY A 90 1.58 -7.58 -15.13
CA GLY A 90 3.03 -7.52 -15.27
C GLY A 90 3.65 -6.53 -14.27
N VAL A 91 4.72 -6.96 -13.61
CA VAL A 91 5.55 -6.12 -12.74
C VAL A 91 6.98 -6.22 -13.22
N THR A 92 7.59 -5.09 -13.56
CA THR A 92 9.00 -5.01 -13.95
C THR A 92 9.82 -4.51 -12.77
N ILE A 93 10.84 -5.27 -12.41
CA ILE A 93 11.80 -4.94 -11.36
C ILE A 93 13.14 -4.65 -12.02
N GLU A 94 13.74 -3.52 -11.70
CA GLU A 94 15.05 -3.14 -12.21
C GLU A 94 15.93 -2.59 -11.08
N PRO A 95 17.13 -3.15 -10.84
CA PRO A 95 18.07 -2.57 -9.88
C PRO A 95 18.64 -1.25 -10.42
N LYS A 96 18.78 -0.27 -9.53
CA LYS A 96 19.39 1.03 -9.80
C LYS A 96 20.46 1.28 -8.74
N PHE A 97 21.67 1.55 -9.20
CA PHE A 97 22.84 1.72 -8.34
C PHE A 97 22.98 3.18 -7.93
N LEU A 98 23.49 3.39 -6.72
CA LEU A 98 23.84 4.72 -6.24
C LEU A 98 25.07 5.21 -7.03
N HIS A 99 24.93 6.38 -7.64
CA HIS A 99 26.04 7.10 -8.26
C HIS A 99 26.58 8.12 -7.27
N TYR A 100 27.90 8.17 -7.12
CA TYR A 100 28.57 9.14 -6.26
C TYR A 100 29.08 10.29 -7.12
N HIS A 101 28.81 11.53 -6.68
CA HIS A 101 29.23 12.72 -7.42
C HIS A 101 30.76 12.82 -7.61
N ASP A 102 31.53 12.23 -6.70
CA ASP A 102 33.00 12.27 -6.72
C ASP A 102 33.63 11.18 -7.63
N ASP A 103 32.85 10.23 -8.15
CA ASP A 103 33.29 9.21 -9.12
C ASP A 103 32.74 9.55 -10.51
N GLU A 104 33.30 10.57 -11.16
CA GLU A 104 32.85 11.05 -12.49
C GLU A 104 32.82 9.95 -13.58
N HIS A 105 33.57 8.86 -13.38
CA HIS A 105 33.68 7.77 -14.34
C HIS A 105 32.94 6.50 -13.91
N ASP A 106 32.21 6.53 -12.78
CA ASP A 106 31.45 5.40 -12.23
C ASP A 106 32.24 4.09 -12.16
N LYS A 107 33.57 4.13 -12.02
CA LYS A 107 34.41 2.92 -12.14
C LYS A 107 34.10 1.90 -11.05
N ALA A 108 33.85 2.38 -9.83
CA ALA A 108 33.46 1.52 -8.72
C ALA A 108 32.05 0.94 -8.91
N VAL A 109 31.15 1.71 -9.54
CA VAL A 109 29.78 1.30 -9.84
C VAL A 109 29.75 0.26 -10.95
N MET A 110 30.55 0.42 -12.00
CA MET A 110 30.63 -0.52 -13.13
C MET A 110 31.01 -1.94 -12.69
N SER A 111 32.02 -2.08 -11.82
CA SER A 111 32.41 -3.39 -11.28
C SER A 111 31.27 -4.05 -10.49
N LYS A 112 30.58 -3.26 -9.65
CA LYS A 112 29.40 -3.72 -8.89
C LYS A 112 28.24 -4.11 -9.81
N GLN A 113 28.01 -3.35 -10.87
CA GLN A 113 26.96 -3.62 -11.87
C GLN A 113 27.20 -4.92 -12.63
N LEU A 114 28.44 -5.19 -13.03
CA LEU A 114 28.82 -6.41 -13.75
C LEU A 114 28.72 -7.66 -12.87
N SER A 115 29.05 -7.53 -11.59
CA SER A 115 29.02 -8.63 -10.62
C SER A 115 27.68 -8.79 -9.90
N PHE A 116 26.69 -7.93 -10.18
CA PHE A 116 25.42 -7.96 -9.50
C PHE A 116 24.57 -9.15 -9.94
N GLY A 117 24.35 -10.08 -9.01
CA GLY A 117 23.40 -11.16 -9.16
C GLY A 117 22.80 -11.52 -7.81
N MET A 118 21.48 -11.42 -7.72
CA MET A 118 20.74 -11.70 -6.50
C MET A 118 19.65 -12.73 -6.73
N ARG A 119 19.66 -13.78 -5.91
CA ARG A 119 18.63 -14.81 -5.88
C ARG A 119 17.62 -14.47 -4.79
N LEU A 120 16.40 -14.20 -5.20
CA LEU A 120 15.32 -13.73 -4.34
C LEU A 120 14.25 -14.81 -4.19
N ALA A 121 13.79 -15.02 -2.96
CA ALA A 121 12.55 -15.71 -2.65
C ALA A 121 11.43 -14.68 -2.52
N LEU A 122 10.35 -14.86 -3.28
CA LEU A 122 9.18 -13.99 -3.26
C LEU A 122 8.09 -14.63 -2.41
N SER A 123 7.51 -13.85 -1.49
CA SER A 123 6.45 -14.33 -0.59
C SER A 123 5.33 -13.30 -0.49
N CYS A 124 4.10 -13.80 -0.41
CA CYS A 124 2.88 -13.02 -0.25
C CYS A 124 1.99 -13.71 0.81
N GLY A 125 1.38 -12.94 1.71
CA GLY A 125 0.51 -13.46 2.76
C GLY A 125 -0.95 -13.69 2.33
N ALA A 126 -1.32 -13.43 1.08
CA ALA A 126 -2.70 -13.43 0.61
C ALA A 126 -2.95 -14.54 -0.41
N ALA A 127 -3.96 -15.38 -0.16
CA ALA A 127 -4.38 -16.46 -1.06
C ALA A 127 -4.91 -15.96 -2.41
N TRP A 128 -5.39 -14.71 -2.46
CA TRP A 128 -5.95 -14.07 -3.66
C TRP A 128 -4.87 -13.45 -4.59
N LEU A 129 -3.58 -13.54 -4.23
CA LEU A 129 -2.46 -13.07 -5.04
C LEU A 129 -1.47 -14.20 -5.26
N ALA A 130 -1.38 -14.71 -6.49
CA ALA A 130 -0.37 -15.65 -6.91
C ALA A 130 0.81 -14.93 -7.58
N ALA A 131 2.02 -15.33 -7.19
CA ALA A 131 3.28 -14.78 -7.68
C ALA A 131 4.30 -15.91 -7.90
N PRO A 132 5.32 -15.72 -8.76
CA PRO A 132 6.45 -16.63 -8.82
C PRO A 132 7.12 -16.75 -7.44
N ALA A 133 7.58 -17.93 -7.06
CA ALA A 133 8.24 -18.15 -5.76
C ALA A 133 9.69 -17.65 -5.73
N HIS A 134 10.34 -17.58 -6.90
CA HIS A 134 11.76 -17.23 -7.01
C HIS A 134 11.98 -16.23 -8.14
N LEU A 135 12.97 -15.36 -7.95
CA LEU A 135 13.40 -14.37 -8.92
C LEU A 135 14.92 -14.28 -8.90
N ASP A 136 15.54 -14.50 -10.05
CA ASP A 136 16.97 -14.24 -10.22
C ASP A 136 17.15 -12.87 -10.88
N LEU A 137 17.83 -11.96 -10.20
CA LEU A 137 17.91 -10.55 -10.57
C LEU A 137 19.37 -10.14 -10.77
N MET A 138 19.72 -9.94 -12.03
CA MET A 138 20.98 -9.33 -12.47
C MET A 138 20.78 -7.83 -12.66
N ASN A 139 21.82 -7.10 -13.10
CA ASN A 139 21.71 -5.68 -13.47
C ASN A 139 20.93 -5.46 -14.79
N ALA A 140 19.67 -5.88 -14.83
CA ALA A 140 18.77 -5.73 -15.96
C ALA A 140 17.31 -5.68 -15.48
N ALA A 141 16.45 -5.04 -16.27
CA ALA A 141 15.01 -5.04 -16.03
C ALA A 141 14.45 -6.46 -16.19
N ARG A 142 13.78 -6.95 -15.15
CA ARG A 142 13.22 -8.30 -15.09
C ARG A 142 11.70 -8.23 -14.88
N PRO A 143 10.90 -8.62 -15.88
CA PRO A 143 9.46 -8.72 -15.72
C PRO A 143 9.07 -10.01 -14.98
N ILE A 144 8.07 -9.91 -14.13
CA ILE A 144 7.32 -11.01 -13.52
C ILE A 144 5.83 -10.78 -13.75
N ALA A 145 5.01 -11.83 -13.72
CA ALA A 145 3.57 -11.72 -13.80
C ALA A 145 2.95 -12.09 -12.45
N LEU A 146 2.05 -11.24 -11.95
CA LEU A 146 1.26 -11.49 -10.75
C LEU A 146 -0.18 -11.76 -11.15
N ARG A 147 -0.77 -12.84 -10.62
CA ARG A 147 -2.17 -13.20 -10.87
C ARG A 147 -3.02 -12.85 -9.67
N LEU A 148 -4.03 -12.01 -9.89
CA LEU A 148 -4.94 -11.53 -8.86
C LEU A 148 -6.34 -12.10 -9.07
N ASP A 149 -6.90 -12.69 -8.00
CA ASP A 149 -8.28 -13.15 -7.95
C ASP A 149 -9.05 -12.41 -6.85
N ALA A 150 -9.80 -11.38 -7.24
CA ALA A 150 -10.60 -10.60 -6.30
C ALA A 150 -12.04 -11.12 -6.14
N ALA A 151 -12.46 -12.13 -6.92
CA ALA A 151 -13.88 -12.49 -7.00
C ALA A 151 -14.43 -13.02 -5.67
N ALA A 152 -13.61 -13.77 -4.92
CA ALA A 152 -13.97 -14.34 -3.63
C ALA A 152 -13.78 -13.38 -2.44
N LEU A 153 -13.27 -12.16 -2.66
CA LEU A 153 -13.04 -11.21 -1.58
C LEU A 153 -14.35 -10.60 -1.07
N PRO A 154 -14.55 -10.50 0.26
CA PRO A 154 -15.72 -9.82 0.79
C PRO A 154 -15.64 -8.30 0.50
N PRO A 155 -16.77 -7.58 0.47
CA PRO A 155 -16.77 -6.13 0.32
C PRO A 155 -15.88 -5.44 1.35
N GLY A 156 -15.06 -4.47 0.91
CA GLY A 156 -14.10 -3.79 1.77
C GLY A 156 -12.74 -3.59 1.12
N ALA A 157 -11.81 -3.08 1.91
CA ALA A 157 -10.42 -2.89 1.48
C ALA A 157 -9.56 -4.07 1.93
N HIS A 158 -8.81 -4.63 0.99
CA HIS A 158 -7.87 -5.73 1.19
C HIS A 158 -6.48 -5.27 0.81
N PHE A 159 -5.50 -5.59 1.65
CA PHE A 159 -4.11 -5.24 1.43
C PHE A 159 -3.22 -6.46 1.57
N THR A 160 -2.26 -6.58 0.67
CA THR A 160 -1.13 -7.50 0.81
C THR A 160 0.10 -6.85 0.20
N SER A 161 1.27 -7.45 0.45
CA SER A 161 2.53 -7.04 -0.17
C SER A 161 3.26 -8.27 -0.66
N LEU A 162 3.74 -8.23 -1.90
CA LEU A 162 4.75 -9.17 -2.36
C LEU A 162 6.10 -8.73 -1.82
N ASN A 163 6.72 -9.58 -1.01
CA ASN A 163 7.97 -9.28 -0.34
C ASN A 163 9.08 -10.15 -0.94
N ALA A 164 10.19 -9.52 -1.32
CA ALA A 164 11.34 -10.22 -1.88
C ALA A 164 12.44 -10.34 -0.83
N TYR A 165 12.87 -11.56 -0.53
CA TYR A 165 13.92 -11.87 0.44
C TYR A 165 15.15 -12.40 -0.28
N ASP A 166 16.33 -11.96 0.12
CA ASP A 166 17.58 -12.55 -0.34
C ASP A 166 17.71 -13.97 0.24
N VAL A 167 17.89 -14.97 -0.63
CA VAL A 167 18.01 -16.38 -0.22
C VAL A 167 19.25 -16.62 0.63
N THR A 168 20.30 -15.81 0.46
CA THR A 168 21.56 -15.96 1.22
C THR A 168 21.49 -15.37 2.63
N CYS A 169 20.57 -14.42 2.85
CA CYS A 169 20.44 -13.68 4.10
C CYS A 169 18.99 -13.21 4.27
N PRO A 170 18.03 -14.13 4.52
CA PRO A 170 16.62 -13.78 4.67
C PRO A 170 16.33 -12.95 5.95
N GLU A 171 17.18 -13.08 6.97
CA GLU A 171 17.03 -12.46 8.28
C GLU A 171 17.16 -10.93 8.28
N LYS A 172 17.81 -10.33 7.27
CA LYS A 172 17.84 -8.87 7.09
C LYS A 172 16.48 -8.29 6.67
N GLY A 173 15.52 -9.17 6.34
CA GLY A 173 14.18 -8.83 5.90
C GLY A 173 14.09 -8.53 4.40
N PRO A 174 12.91 -8.07 3.94
CA PRO A 174 12.67 -7.84 2.52
C PRO A 174 13.62 -6.80 1.92
N VAL A 175 14.13 -7.11 0.73
CA VAL A 175 14.97 -6.26 -0.10
C VAL A 175 14.13 -5.19 -0.82
N PHE A 176 12.94 -5.60 -1.28
CA PHE A 176 11.90 -4.71 -1.81
C PHE A 176 10.51 -5.28 -1.55
N ARG A 177 9.50 -4.43 -1.75
CA ARG A 177 8.07 -4.73 -1.53
C ARG A 177 7.24 -4.20 -2.69
N VAL A 178 6.29 -4.99 -3.19
CA VAL A 178 5.28 -4.55 -4.15
C VAL A 178 3.93 -4.50 -3.44
N PRO A 179 3.42 -3.31 -3.08
CA PRO A 179 2.15 -3.20 -2.37
C PRO A 179 0.98 -3.46 -3.33
N VAL A 180 0.04 -4.27 -2.87
CA VAL A 180 -1.17 -4.65 -3.62
C VAL A 180 -2.40 -4.33 -2.78
N THR A 181 -3.23 -3.43 -3.26
CA THR A 181 -4.50 -3.03 -2.63
C THR A 181 -5.66 -3.39 -3.54
N VAL A 182 -6.66 -4.08 -3.00
CA VAL A 182 -7.94 -4.37 -3.68
C VAL A 182 -9.06 -3.67 -2.91
N LEU A 183 -9.85 -2.84 -3.58
CA LEU A 183 -11.01 -2.16 -3.01
C LEU A 183 -12.28 -2.82 -3.54
N GLN A 184 -12.74 -3.87 -2.87
CA GLN A 184 -13.92 -4.63 -3.27
C GLN A 184 -15.18 -3.79 -3.00
N PRO A 185 -15.97 -3.46 -4.02
CA PRO A 185 -17.17 -2.67 -3.83
C PRO A 185 -18.26 -3.47 -3.12
N THR A 186 -19.08 -2.77 -2.36
CA THR A 186 -20.32 -3.29 -1.78
C THR A 186 -21.37 -3.34 -2.88
N PRO A 187 -22.02 -4.50 -3.11
CA PRO A 187 -23.12 -4.60 -4.05
C PRO A 187 -24.26 -3.66 -3.66
N LEU A 188 -24.80 -2.94 -4.64
CA LEU A 188 -26.03 -2.16 -4.48
C LEU A 188 -27.19 -2.91 -5.15
N PRO A 189 -28.42 -2.82 -4.62
CA PRO A 189 -29.58 -3.45 -5.24
C PRO A 189 -29.75 -2.98 -6.69
N PRO A 190 -30.08 -3.89 -7.64
CA PRO A 190 -30.33 -3.51 -9.02
C PRO A 190 -31.64 -2.70 -9.14
N PRO A 191 -31.80 -1.89 -10.20
CA PRO A 191 -33.06 -1.20 -10.52
C PRO A 191 -34.26 -2.18 -10.58
N PRO A 192 -35.51 -1.74 -10.32
CA PRO A 192 -36.01 -0.35 -10.40
C PRO A 192 -36.00 0.44 -9.08
N ALA A 193 -35.64 -0.18 -7.96
CA ALA A 193 -35.53 0.54 -6.69
C ALA A 193 -34.36 1.54 -6.73
N ALA A 194 -34.51 2.66 -6.03
CA ALA A 194 -33.39 3.58 -5.83
C ALA A 194 -32.25 2.81 -5.12
N PRO A 195 -31.04 2.79 -5.69
CA PRO A 195 -29.91 2.04 -5.12
C PRO A 195 -29.57 2.61 -3.75
N GLN A 196 -29.79 1.80 -2.72
CA GLN A 196 -29.58 2.19 -1.33
C GLN A 196 -28.71 1.16 -0.62
N PHE A 197 -27.92 1.64 0.32
CA PHE A 197 -27.18 0.82 1.26
C PHE A 197 -27.54 1.28 2.68
N THR A 198 -27.78 0.33 3.58
CA THR A 198 -28.08 0.61 4.97
C THR A 198 -27.19 -0.25 5.85
N ALA A 199 -26.53 0.40 6.80
CA ALA A 199 -25.79 -0.26 7.86
C ALA A 199 -26.44 0.12 9.19
N THR A 200 -26.93 -0.88 9.92
CA THR A 200 -27.57 -0.71 11.23
C THR A 200 -26.60 -1.08 12.35
N ASP A 201 -26.80 -0.50 13.53
CA ASP A 201 -26.05 -0.82 14.76
C ASP A 201 -24.51 -0.77 14.59
N VAL A 202 -24.03 0.16 13.77
CA VAL A 202 -22.60 0.33 13.52
C VAL A 202 -21.94 0.97 14.74
N LEU A 203 -21.15 0.18 15.46
CA LEU A 203 -20.38 0.67 16.60
C LEU A 203 -19.16 1.48 16.14
N PHE A 204 -19.09 2.73 16.58
CA PHE A 204 -17.92 3.60 16.46
C PHE A 204 -17.26 3.79 17.83
N LYS A 205 -16.00 3.33 17.97
CA LYS A 205 -15.16 3.68 19.13
C LYS A 205 -14.12 4.73 18.70
N PRO A 206 -13.44 5.42 19.64
CA PRO A 206 -12.33 6.30 19.30
C PRO A 206 -11.35 5.63 18.34
N ALA A 207 -10.82 6.41 17.38
CA ALA A 207 -9.94 5.96 16.29
C ALA A 207 -10.53 4.94 15.29
N ASN A 208 -11.80 4.53 15.41
CA ASN A 208 -12.41 3.68 14.38
C ASN A 208 -12.72 4.49 13.12
N ILE A 209 -12.26 3.95 12.00
CA ILE A 209 -12.60 4.46 10.67
C ILE A 209 -13.44 3.40 9.97
N LYS A 210 -14.65 3.75 9.54
CA LYS A 210 -15.51 2.89 8.72
C LYS A 210 -15.45 3.37 7.28
N ARG A 211 -15.05 2.48 6.37
CA ARG A 211 -14.99 2.74 4.94
C ARG A 211 -15.93 1.79 4.22
N HIS A 212 -16.79 2.37 3.40
CA HIS A 212 -17.64 1.63 2.49
C HIS A 212 -17.26 2.02 1.07
N PHE A 213 -16.97 1.01 0.25
CA PHE A 213 -16.66 1.18 -1.16
C PHE A 213 -17.91 0.86 -1.95
N PHE A 214 -18.25 1.72 -2.91
CA PHE A 214 -19.40 1.54 -3.78
C PHE A 214 -18.97 1.79 -5.21
N MET A 215 -19.64 1.13 -6.14
CA MET A 215 -19.66 1.60 -7.53
C MET A 215 -20.88 2.49 -7.70
N PRO A 216 -20.68 3.75 -8.12
CA PRO A 216 -21.78 4.61 -8.54
C PRO A 216 -22.69 3.90 -9.54
N PRO A 217 -24.01 3.86 -9.28
CA PRO A 217 -24.99 3.43 -10.25
C PRO A 217 -24.92 4.28 -11.52
N GLN A 218 -25.14 3.68 -12.68
CA GLN A 218 -25.11 4.41 -13.94
C GLN A 218 -26.15 5.55 -13.95
N GLY A 219 -25.71 6.75 -14.32
CA GLY A 219 -26.56 7.95 -14.36
C GLY A 219 -26.75 8.66 -13.01
N ALA A 220 -26.20 8.13 -11.91
CA ALA A 220 -26.21 8.83 -10.63
C ALA A 220 -25.31 10.07 -10.67
N THR A 221 -25.86 11.23 -10.36
CA THR A 221 -25.13 12.52 -10.32
C THR A 221 -24.92 13.05 -8.89
N TRP A 222 -25.63 12.50 -7.91
CA TRP A 222 -25.43 12.75 -6.49
C TRP A 222 -25.82 11.53 -5.64
N GLY A 223 -25.36 11.52 -4.40
CA GLY A 223 -25.78 10.60 -3.35
C GLY A 223 -26.18 11.37 -2.10
N VAL A 224 -26.92 10.73 -1.20
CA VAL A 224 -27.27 11.30 0.10
C VAL A 224 -26.89 10.31 1.19
N LEU A 225 -25.99 10.73 2.08
CA LEU A 225 -25.70 10.01 3.30
C LEU A 225 -26.71 10.43 4.37
N LYS A 226 -27.39 9.44 4.96
CA LYS A 226 -28.31 9.63 6.08
C LYS A 226 -27.74 8.96 7.31
N MET A 227 -27.55 9.70 8.40
CA MET A 227 -27.01 9.20 9.67
C MET A 227 -27.90 9.61 10.82
N TRP A 228 -28.13 8.70 11.75
CA TRP A 228 -28.79 8.96 13.04
C TRP A 228 -28.21 7.99 14.08
N THR A 229 -28.35 8.33 15.35
CA THR A 229 -28.00 7.42 16.46
C THR A 229 -29.27 6.87 17.08
N THR A 230 -29.22 5.61 17.51
CA THR A 230 -30.28 4.98 18.32
C THR A 230 -30.13 5.31 19.81
N ASP A 231 -28.97 5.81 20.22
CA ASP A 231 -28.75 6.28 21.59
C ASP A 231 -29.37 7.67 21.79
N HIS A 232 -30.43 7.73 22.59
CA HIS A 232 -31.17 8.96 22.89
C HIS A 232 -30.42 9.94 23.79
N ASN A 233 -29.39 9.50 24.50
CA ASN A 233 -28.69 10.31 25.49
C ASN A 233 -27.38 10.91 24.95
N ASN A 234 -26.89 10.39 23.82
CA ASN A 234 -25.61 10.78 23.26
C ASN A 234 -25.77 11.37 21.86
N SER A 235 -25.12 12.51 21.62
CA SER A 235 -24.89 13.03 20.27
C SER A 235 -23.42 12.81 19.89
N GLY A 236 -23.18 12.53 18.62
CA GLY A 236 -21.85 12.25 18.09
C GLY A 236 -21.44 13.24 17.01
N ARG A 237 -20.16 13.61 17.00
CA ARG A 237 -19.58 14.46 15.95
C ARG A 237 -18.67 13.60 15.07
N PHE A 238 -19.05 13.44 13.80
CA PHE A 238 -18.40 12.54 12.85
C PHE A 238 -17.79 13.32 11.69
N LEU A 239 -16.56 12.95 11.31
CA LEU A 239 -15.98 13.40 10.05
C LEU A 239 -16.42 12.45 8.94
N VAL A 240 -17.19 12.97 7.98
CA VAL A 240 -17.52 12.23 6.75
C VAL A 240 -16.58 12.67 5.65
N HIS A 241 -15.89 11.70 5.04
CA HIS A 241 -15.05 11.90 3.86
C HIS A 241 -15.54 11.00 2.73
N THR A 242 -16.14 11.61 1.70
CA THR A 242 -16.47 10.93 0.44
C THR A 242 -15.39 11.23 -0.59
N MET A 243 -15.00 10.25 -1.39
CA MET A 243 -13.94 10.41 -2.40
C MET A 243 -14.23 9.54 -3.63
N GLN A 244 -13.99 10.09 -4.82
CA GLN A 244 -13.99 9.34 -6.07
C GLN A 244 -12.66 9.56 -6.80
N LEU A 245 -11.96 8.46 -7.11
CA LEU A 245 -10.71 8.51 -7.86
C LEU A 245 -10.99 8.48 -9.36
N LEU A 246 -10.90 9.65 -10.00
CA LEU A 246 -11.06 9.81 -11.43
C LEU A 246 -9.75 9.55 -12.20
N PRO A 247 -9.80 9.06 -13.44
CA PRO A 247 -8.61 8.77 -14.23
C PRO A 247 -7.68 9.99 -14.35
N ARG A 248 -6.41 9.82 -13.94
CA ARG A 248 -5.34 10.83 -14.04
C ARG A 248 -5.69 12.20 -13.41
N ARG A 249 -6.53 12.20 -12.37
CA ARG A 249 -6.84 13.40 -11.59
C ARG A 249 -6.39 13.23 -10.14
N SER A 250 -6.16 14.36 -9.47
CA SER A 250 -5.88 14.37 -8.04
C SER A 250 -7.07 13.79 -7.28
N CYS A 251 -6.80 13.10 -6.16
CA CYS A 251 -7.85 12.63 -5.24
C CYS A 251 -8.73 13.77 -4.73
N ARG A 252 -8.19 14.99 -4.70
CA ARG A 252 -8.89 16.21 -4.26
C ARG A 252 -9.86 16.77 -5.30
N CYS A 253 -9.81 16.29 -6.55
CA CYS A 253 -10.70 16.77 -7.59
C CYS A 253 -12.15 16.34 -7.37
N HIS A 254 -12.38 15.26 -6.62
CA HIS A 254 -13.72 14.76 -6.35
C HIS A 254 -13.82 14.20 -4.93
N GLU A 255 -13.63 15.08 -3.95
CA GLU A 255 -13.82 14.75 -2.53
C GLU A 255 -14.81 15.69 -1.85
N THR A 256 -15.42 15.22 -0.77
CA THR A 256 -16.17 16.06 0.17
C THR A 256 -15.79 15.64 1.58
N GLN A 257 -15.33 16.60 2.37
CA GLN A 257 -14.99 16.42 3.78
C GLN A 257 -15.86 17.35 4.60
N LYS A 258 -16.71 16.77 5.46
CA LYS A 258 -17.60 17.56 6.31
C LYS A 258 -17.75 16.92 7.67
N MET A 259 -17.65 17.77 8.70
CA MET A 259 -17.98 17.39 10.05
C MET A 259 -19.50 17.48 10.23
N VAL A 260 -20.12 16.37 10.64
CA VAL A 260 -21.57 16.27 10.85
C VAL A 260 -21.86 15.94 12.32
N ASN A 261 -22.88 16.60 12.87
CA ASN A 261 -23.42 16.26 14.18
C ASN A 261 -24.56 15.27 13.95
N VAL A 262 -24.57 14.17 14.70
CA VAL A 262 -25.54 13.09 14.62
C VAL A 262 -26.23 12.99 15.97
N SER A 263 -27.57 13.08 15.97
CA SER A 263 -28.41 12.96 17.16
C SER A 263 -29.53 11.92 16.94
N SER A 264 -30.27 11.62 17.99
CA SER A 264 -31.41 10.71 17.96
C SER A 264 -32.72 11.38 17.54
N GLU A 265 -32.79 12.71 17.58
CA GLU A 265 -34.02 13.48 17.34
C GLU A 265 -34.42 13.48 15.87
N ALA A 266 -33.46 13.70 14.98
CA ALA A 266 -33.68 13.76 13.54
C ALA A 266 -32.47 13.22 12.78
N PRO A 267 -32.70 12.57 11.62
CA PRO A 267 -31.60 12.08 10.80
C PRO A 267 -30.84 13.24 10.15
N THR A 268 -29.53 13.22 10.31
CA THR A 268 -28.62 14.14 9.63
C THR A 268 -28.43 13.68 8.19
N LEU A 269 -28.69 14.58 7.24
CA LEU A 269 -28.54 14.35 5.81
C LEU A 269 -27.32 15.09 5.27
N LEU A 270 -26.51 14.39 4.49
CA LEU A 270 -25.36 14.94 3.80
C LEU A 270 -25.40 14.55 2.32
N PRO A 271 -25.87 15.44 1.42
CA PRO A 271 -25.75 15.23 -0.01
C PRO A 271 -24.28 15.42 -0.46
N PHE A 272 -23.85 14.64 -1.44
CA PHE A 272 -22.54 14.74 -2.08
C PHE A 272 -22.64 14.42 -3.56
N GLN A 273 -21.77 15.01 -4.37
CA GLN A 273 -21.74 14.77 -5.81
C GLN A 273 -21.23 13.36 -6.12
N VAL A 274 -21.71 12.78 -7.22
CA VAL A 274 -21.25 11.50 -7.77
C VAL A 274 -21.03 11.67 -9.28
N VAL A 275 -20.07 10.93 -9.85
CA VAL A 275 -19.62 11.04 -11.25
C VAL A 275 -19.33 9.66 -11.79
#